data_AF-W6KG97-F1
#
_entry.id   AF-W6KG97-F1
#
_cell.length_a   1.000
_cell.length_b   1.000
_cell.length_c   1.000
_cell.angle_alpha   90.00
_cell.angle_beta   90.00
_cell.angle_gamma   90.00
#
_symmetry.space_group_name_H-M   'P 1'
#
loop_
_entity.id
_entity.type
_entity.pdbx_description
1 polymer ?
#
loop_
_entity_poly.entity_id
_entity_poly.type
_entity_poly.pdbx_seq_one_letter_code
_entity_poly.pdbx_strand_id
1 'polypeptide(L)' 'MPFFCSACNLRFTDSLSAAAHKASIKHKKKSGELALEQQKYKPDADVTVADVEALFRRCAEDLGLKSWSELRFQETIP' A
#
# COMPACT_ATOMS: atom_id res chain seq x y z
N MET A 1 -27.74 -4.58 -12.56
CA MET A 1 -26.75 -3.62 -13.10
C MET A 1 -25.69 -4.41 -13.86
N PRO A 2 -25.48 -4.18 -15.16
CA PRO A 2 -24.54 -4.97 -15.92
C PRO A 2 -23.13 -4.72 -15.39
N PHE A 3 -22.37 -5.80 -15.21
CA PHE A 3 -20.97 -5.75 -14.81
C PHE A 3 -20.16 -5.16 -15.95
N PHE A 4 -20.18 -3.84 -16.10
CA PHE A 4 -19.56 -3.13 -17.22
C PHE A 4 -18.36 -2.31 -16.74
N CYS A 5 -17.29 -2.38 -17.51
CA CYS A 5 -16.09 -1.57 -17.32
C CYS A 5 -16.02 -0.50 -18.39
N SER A 6 -16.16 0.78 -18.01
CA SER A 6 -16.05 1.93 -18.92
C SER A 6 -14.63 2.13 -19.44
N ALA A 7 -13.61 2.00 -18.60
CA ALA A 7 -12.20 2.15 -19.02
C ALA A 7 -11.80 1.12 -20.09
N CYS A 8 -12.36 -0.08 -20.04
CA CYS A 8 -12.07 -1.14 -21.01
C CYS A 8 -13.13 -1.30 -22.10
N ASN A 9 -14.31 -0.68 -21.94
CA ASN A 9 -15.51 -0.90 -22.75
C ASN A 9 -15.91 -2.39 -22.85
N LEU A 10 -15.77 -3.13 -21.74
CA LEU A 10 -16.08 -4.56 -21.66
C LEU A 10 -17.28 -4.81 -20.74
N ARG A 11 -18.14 -5.73 -21.14
CA ARG A 11 -19.29 -6.18 -20.35
C ARG A 11 -19.04 -7.63 -19.91
N PHE A 12 -19.29 -7.90 -18.64
CA PHE A 12 -19.09 -9.19 -17.99
C PHE A 12 -20.44 -9.78 -17.59
N THR A 13 -20.47 -11.11 -17.51
CA THR A 13 -21.66 -11.91 -17.16
C THR A 13 -21.95 -11.93 -15.67
N ASP A 14 -20.90 -11.81 -14.86
CA ASP A 14 -20.96 -11.96 -13.41
C ASP A 14 -20.01 -10.98 -12.69
N SER A 15 -20.26 -10.82 -11.38
CA SER A 15 -19.52 -9.89 -10.52
C SER A 15 -18.07 -10.28 -10.32
N LEU A 16 -17.81 -11.59 -10.21
CA LEU A 16 -16.49 -12.12 -9.90
C LEU A 16 -15.54 -11.86 -11.08
N SER A 17 -15.99 -12.14 -12.30
CA SER A 17 -15.26 -11.86 -13.53
C SER A 17 -14.95 -10.37 -13.70
N ALA A 18 -15.89 -9.48 -13.37
CA ALA A 18 -15.65 -8.04 -13.43
C ALA A 18 -14.68 -7.56 -12.33
N ALA A 19 -14.75 -8.13 -11.13
CA ALA A 19 -13.81 -7.84 -10.05
C ALA A 19 -12.39 -8.29 -10.42
N ALA A 20 -12.23 -9.53 -10.92
CA ALA A 20 -10.96 -10.06 -11.39
C ALA A 20 -10.38 -9.23 -12.54
N HIS A 21 -11.23 -8.76 -13.46
CA HIS A 21 -10.84 -7.82 -14.50
C HIS A 21 -10.29 -6.52 -13.94
N LYS A 22 -10.99 -5.88 -12.98
CA LYS A 22 -10.55 -4.62 -12.37
C LYS A 22 -9.22 -4.76 -11.62
N ALA A 23 -9.01 -5.90 -10.97
CA ALA A 23 -7.75 -6.20 -10.28
C ALA A 23 -6.57 -6.46 -11.25
N SER A 24 -6.85 -6.74 -12.53
CA SER A 24 -5.81 -7.09 -13.50
C SER A 24 -4.97 -5.87 -13.91
N ILE A 25 -3.66 -6.09 -14.09
CA ILE A 25 -2.70 -5.06 -14.54
C ILE A 25 -3.16 -4.38 -15.85
N LYS A 26 -3.76 -5.15 -16.77
CA LYS A 26 -4.29 -4.62 -18.04
C LYS A 26 -5.34 -3.53 -17.82
N HIS A 27 -6.25 -3.73 -16.85
CA HIS A 27 -7.25 -2.74 -16.50
C HIS A 27 -6.59 -1.51 -15.88
N LYS A 28 -5.78 -1.72 -14.84
CA LYS A 28 -5.07 -0.63 -14.15
C LYS A 28 -4.24 0.24 -15.09
N LYS A 29 -3.59 -0.37 -16.08
CA LYS A 29 -2.82 0.35 -17.12
C LYS A 29 -3.74 1.19 -18.02
N LYS A 30 -4.88 0.64 -18.46
CA LYS A 30 -5.82 1.32 -19.35
C LYS A 30 -6.64 2.41 -18.64
N SER A 31 -6.95 2.22 -17.37
CA SER A 31 -7.64 3.19 -16.53
C SER A 31 -6.73 4.30 -15.97
N GLY A 32 -5.41 4.18 -16.14
CA GLY A 32 -4.43 5.10 -15.57
C GLY A 32 -4.16 4.91 -14.07
N GLU A 33 -4.90 4.03 -13.39
CA GLU A 33 -4.69 3.71 -11.96
C GLU A 33 -3.26 3.26 -11.68
N LEU A 34 -2.67 2.49 -12.60
CA LEU A 34 -1.29 2.01 -12.44
C LEU A 34 -0.28 3.18 -12.39
N ALA A 35 -0.49 4.21 -13.20
CA ALA A 35 0.40 5.38 -13.22
C ALA A 35 0.26 6.23 -11.95
N LEU A 36 -0.97 6.34 -11.42
CA LEU A 36 -1.22 7.02 -10.15
C LEU A 36 -0.58 6.25 -8.98
N GLU A 37 -0.69 4.91 -8.97
CA GLU A 37 -0.02 4.05 -7.99
C GLU A 37 1.50 4.21 -8.07
N GLN A 38 2.08 4.26 -9.28
CA GLN A 38 3.52 4.45 -9.49
C GLN A 38 4.03 5.84 -9.05
N GLN A 39 3.23 6.90 -9.17
CA GLN A 39 3.61 8.23 -8.68
C GLN A 39 3.61 8.33 -7.15
N LYS A 40 2.83 7.47 -6.47
CA LYS A 40 2.67 7.52 -5.02
C LYS A 40 3.90 7.00 -4.27
N TYR A 41 4.68 6.12 -4.89
CA TYR A 41 5.80 5.43 -4.25
C TYR A 41 7.09 5.70 -5.00
N LYS A 42 8.21 5.81 -4.26
CA LYS A 42 9.53 5.80 -4.90
C LYS A 42 9.73 4.44 -5.57
N PRO A 43 10.37 4.39 -6.76
CA PRO A 43 10.78 3.12 -7.35
C PRO A 43 11.76 2.40 -6.42
N ASP A 44 11.69 1.07 -6.37
CA ASP A 44 12.50 0.24 -5.47
C ASP A 44 14.01 0.51 -5.57
N ALA A 45 14.50 0.82 -6.77
CA ALA A 45 15.91 1.11 -7.02
C ALA A 45 16.41 2.40 -6.34
N ASP A 46 15.51 3.32 -5.99
CA ASP A 46 15.83 4.62 -5.37
C ASP A 46 15.53 4.63 -3.86
N VAL A 47 15.19 3.48 -3.26
CA VAL A 47 14.97 3.36 -1.82
C VAL A 47 16.30 3.36 -1.08
N THR A 48 16.48 4.32 -0.18
CA THR A 48 17.71 4.45 0.63
C THR A 48 17.55 3.85 2.03
N VAL A 49 18.67 3.60 2.72
CA VAL A 49 18.67 3.18 4.13
C VAL A 49 17.90 4.19 5.00
N ALA A 50 18.06 5.50 4.72
CA ALA A 50 17.34 6.55 5.45
C ALA A 50 15.82 6.47 5.26
N ASP A 51 15.33 6.08 4.08
CA ASP A 51 13.90 5.87 3.83
C ASP A 51 13.37 4.69 4.66
N VAL A 52 14.16 3.61 4.77
CA VAL A 52 13.82 2.44 5.59
C VAL A 52 13.79 2.81 7.07
N GLU A 53 14.81 3.51 7.58
CA GLU A 53 14.84 3.98 8.98
C GLU A 53 13.64 4.90 9.31
N ALA A 54 13.28 5.79 8.39
CA ALA A 54 12.10 6.63 8.54
C ALA A 54 10.78 5.83 8.56
N LEU A 55 10.69 4.76 7.77
CA LEU A 55 9.57 3.82 7.82
C LEU A 55 9.50 3.10 9.16
N PHE A 56 10.64 2.62 9.68
CA PHE A 56 10.71 1.96 10.99
C PHE A 56 10.29 2.89 12.12
N ARG A 57 10.74 4.15 12.13
CA ARG A 57 10.33 5.14 13.15
C ARG A 57 8.82 5.35 13.17
N ARG A 58 8.20 5.60 12.01
CA ARG A 58 6.74 5.76 11.90
C ARG A 58 6.00 4.52 12.40
N CYS A 59 6.45 3.34 12.00
CA CYS A 59 5.86 2.07 12.44
C CYS A 59 5.98 1.87 13.96
N ALA A 60 7.11 2.26 14.55
CA ALA A 60 7.30 2.23 15.99
C ALA A 60 6.34 3.17 16.72
N GLU A 61 6.10 4.37 16.18
CA GLU A 61 5.14 5.33 16.71
C GLU A 61 3.69 4.82 16.62
N ASP A 62 3.28 4.32 15.45
CA ASP A 62 1.93 3.75 15.22
C ASP A 62 1.62 2.57 16.16
N LEU A 63 2.63 1.73 16.43
CA LEU A 63 2.50 0.59 17.34
C LEU A 63 2.73 0.95 18.82
N GLY A 64 3.07 2.21 19.12
CA GLY A 64 3.44 2.63 20.47
C GLY A 64 4.62 1.86 21.04
N LEU A 65 5.53 1.38 20.19
CA LEU A 65 6.71 0.62 20.59
C LEU A 65 7.67 1.55 21.33
N LYS A 66 7.78 1.33 22.64
CA LYS A 66 8.83 1.95 23.45
C LYS A 66 10.14 1.21 23.22
N SER A 67 11.23 1.95 23.20
CA SER A 67 12.55 1.35 23.17
C SER A 67 12.81 0.54 24.44
N TRP A 68 13.67 -0.48 24.33
CA TRP A 68 14.08 -1.31 25.47
C TRP A 68 14.67 -0.47 26.63
N SER A 69 15.32 0.64 26.31
CA SER A 69 15.88 1.58 27.28
C SER A 69 14.81 2.29 28.11
N GLU A 70 13.68 2.66 27.50
CA GLU A 70 12.55 3.33 28.19
C GLU A 70 11.79 2.38 29.12
N LEU A 71 11.71 1.10 28.76
CA LEU A 71 11.09 0.06 29.61
C LEU A 71 11.93 -0.20 30.87
N ARG A 72 13.27 -0.29 30.72
CA ARG A 72 14.17 -0.59 31.85
C ARG A 72 14.15 0.50 32.94
N PHE A 73 13.93 1.77 32.58
CA PHE A 73 13.85 2.87 33.56
C PHE A 73 12.60 2.80 34.46
N GLN A 74 11.51 2.18 34.00
CA GLN A 74 10.27 2.06 34.77
C GLN A 74 10.33 0.95 35.83
N GLU A 75 11.18 -0.06 35.65
CA GLU A 75 11.40 -1.13 36.65
C GLU A 75 12.28 -0.67 37.83
N THR A 76 12.95 0.48 37.72
CA THR A 76 13.91 0.98 38.72
C THR A 76 13.37 2.08 39.64
N ILE A 77 12.07 2.38 39.60
CA ILE A 77 11.43 3.33 40.53
C ILE A 77 10.75 2.51 41.65
N PRO A 78 11.25 2.54 42.90
CA PRO A 78 10.61 1.88 44.04
C PRO A 78 9.30 2.56 44.46
#